data_AF-A3J3N8-F1
#
_entry.id   AF-A3J3N8-F1
#
_cell.length_a   1.000
_cell.length_b   1.000
_cell.length_c   1.000
_cell.angle_alpha   90.00
_cell.angle_beta   90.00
_cell.angle_gamma   90.00
#
_symmetry.space_group_name_H-M   'P 1'
#
loop_
_entity.id
_entity.type
_entity.pdbx_description
1 polymer ?
#
loop_
_entity_poly.entity_id
_entity_poly.type
_entity_poly.pdbx_seq_one_letter_code
_entity_poly.pdbx_strand_id
1 'polypeptide(L)'
;MISSCSNSDSDSNQLFRNTYDNTSWVDADGVVYTFKTGKLFYVKDTGISLFYEVGTYNNIEYDACVYNTVNNLIDSEDNDTFKIRQVTSTGVGSFCPASSVSFTFQVLNENTIEVQTNYDGLIDSYLINKTNSISTQNAVNGTLLGYLW
;
A
#
# COMPACT_ATOMS: atom_id res chain seq x y z
N MET A 1 -48.33 -11.93 5.41
CA MET A 1 -47.10 -11.83 4.61
C MET A 1 -47.08 -10.44 3.99
N ILE A 2 -46.25 -9.55 4.50
CA ILE A 2 -45.89 -8.31 3.82
C ILE A 2 -44.37 -8.24 3.94
N SER A 3 -43.71 -8.56 2.83
CA SER A 3 -42.27 -8.43 2.65
C SER A 3 -41.98 -6.94 2.49
N SER A 4 -41.27 -6.36 3.46
CA SER A 4 -40.72 -5.01 3.36
C SER A 4 -39.26 -5.16 3.00
N CYS A 5 -38.92 -4.76 1.77
CA CYS A 5 -37.56 -4.70 1.25
C CYS A 5 -36.62 -4.06 2.27
N SER A 6 -35.63 -4.81 2.74
CA SER A 6 -34.50 -4.25 3.46
C SER A 6 -33.73 -3.36 2.49
N ASN A 7 -33.63 -2.07 2.82
CA ASN A 7 -32.68 -1.13 2.23
C ASN A 7 -31.31 -1.81 2.11
N SER A 8 -30.90 -2.13 0.88
CA SER A 8 -29.49 -2.28 0.56
C SER A 8 -28.96 -0.89 0.23
N ASP A 9 -28.77 -0.06 1.25
CA ASP A 9 -27.87 1.08 1.16
C ASP A 9 -26.45 0.50 1.10
N SER A 10 -26.06 0.00 -0.07
CA SER A 10 -24.65 -0.27 -0.34
C SER A 10 -23.96 1.08 -0.32
N ASP A 11 -23.24 1.35 0.76
CA ASP A 11 -22.49 2.58 1.03
C ASP A 11 -21.43 2.80 -0.06
N SER A 12 -21.84 3.27 -1.23
CA SER A 12 -21.00 3.47 -2.42
C SER A 12 -20.00 4.62 -2.28
N ASN A 13 -19.94 5.26 -1.11
CA ASN A 13 -18.99 6.31 -0.74
C ASN A 13 -17.93 5.85 0.28
N GLN A 14 -17.93 4.58 0.70
CA GLN A 14 -16.90 4.08 1.61
C GLN A 14 -15.57 3.87 0.85
N LEU A 15 -14.52 4.54 1.32
CA LEU A 15 -13.16 4.35 0.82
C LEU A 15 -12.57 3.02 1.33
N PHE A 16 -11.77 2.34 0.50
CA PHE A 16 -11.11 1.08 0.80
C PHE A 16 -10.46 1.06 2.18
N ARG A 17 -9.63 2.07 2.50
CA ARG A 17 -8.92 2.12 3.78
C ARG A 17 -9.83 2.36 4.99
N ASN A 18 -11.08 2.76 4.79
CA ASN A 18 -12.09 2.79 5.85
C ASN A 18 -12.72 1.40 6.04
N THR A 19 -13.05 0.71 4.95
CA THR A 19 -13.63 -0.64 4.96
C THR A 19 -12.67 -1.68 5.52
N TYR A 20 -11.40 -1.57 5.15
CA TYR A 20 -10.34 -2.52 5.51
C TYR A 20 -9.45 -2.02 6.65
N ASP A 21 -9.87 -1.01 7.40
CA ASP A 21 -9.11 -0.46 8.53
C ASP A 21 -8.78 -1.53 9.58
N ASN A 22 -7.50 -1.62 9.97
CA ASN A 22 -6.93 -2.61 10.90
C ASN A 22 -7.13 -4.09 10.48
N THR A 23 -7.38 -4.36 9.20
CA THR A 23 -7.32 -5.72 8.66
C THR A 23 -5.90 -6.07 8.24
N SER A 24 -5.51 -7.33 8.43
CA SER A 24 -4.18 -7.84 8.08
C SER A 24 -4.29 -8.93 7.02
N TRP A 25 -3.33 -8.91 6.09
CA TRP A 25 -3.28 -9.74 4.90
C TRP A 25 -1.86 -10.25 4.71
N VAL A 26 -1.68 -11.48 4.26
CA VAL A 26 -0.37 -12.11 4.10
C VAL A 26 -0.19 -12.66 2.69
N ASP A 27 0.96 -12.43 2.09
CA ASP A 27 1.33 -13.05 0.80
C ASP A 27 1.90 -14.47 0.99
N ALA A 28 2.32 -15.09 -0.11
CA ALA A 28 2.90 -16.44 -0.10
C ALA A 28 4.29 -16.50 0.58
N ASP A 29 5.00 -15.38 0.67
CA ASP A 29 6.33 -15.27 1.26
C ASP A 29 6.28 -14.94 2.77
N GLY A 30 5.07 -14.66 3.29
CA GLY A 30 4.83 -14.37 4.71
C GLY A 30 4.91 -12.90 5.06
N VAL A 31 5.01 -12.01 4.07
CA VAL A 31 4.97 -10.55 4.28
C VAL A 31 3.54 -10.14 4.58
N VAL A 32 3.38 -9.34 5.63
CA VAL A 32 2.07 -8.93 6.13
C VAL A 32 1.79 -7.48 5.75
N TYR A 33 0.66 -7.27 5.10
CA TYR A 33 0.10 -5.97 4.76
C TYR A 33 -1.02 -5.64 5.75
N THR A 34 -1.06 -4.42 6.27
CA THR A 34 -2.17 -3.95 7.10
C THR A 34 -2.60 -2.57 6.64
N PHE A 35 -3.90 -2.38 6.43
CA PHE A 35 -4.46 -1.10 6.01
C PHE A 35 -4.93 -0.30 7.22
N LYS A 36 -4.70 1.01 7.17
CA LYS A 36 -5.19 1.92 8.20
C LYS A 36 -5.54 3.27 7.64
N THR A 37 -6.64 3.86 8.09
CA THR A 37 -6.97 5.24 7.74
C THR A 37 -5.82 6.19 8.12
N GLY A 38 -5.48 7.10 7.22
CA GLY A 38 -4.38 8.07 7.39
C GLY A 38 -2.98 7.54 7.07
N LYS A 39 -2.82 6.25 6.74
CA LYS A 39 -1.60 5.69 6.13
C LYS A 39 -1.94 5.12 4.75
N LEU A 40 -0.93 4.86 3.93
CA LEU A 40 -1.10 4.09 2.71
C LEU A 40 -1.29 2.62 3.10
N PHE A 41 -0.28 2.03 3.73
CA PHE A 41 -0.32 0.68 4.28
C PHE A 41 0.85 0.48 5.25
N TYR A 42 0.74 -0.56 6.06
CA TYR A 42 1.82 -1.09 6.88
C TYR A 42 2.33 -2.36 6.24
N VAL A 43 3.64 -2.57 6.30
CA VAL A 43 4.30 -3.82 5.90
C VAL A 43 5.04 -4.36 7.10
N LYS A 44 4.92 -5.67 7.32
CA LYS A 44 5.75 -6.38 8.27
C LYS A 44 6.39 -7.56 7.57
N ASP A 45 7.71 -7.56 7.60
CA ASP A 45 8.56 -8.64 7.13
C ASP A 45 9.53 -9.00 8.28
N THR A 46 10.29 -10.07 8.12
CA THR A 46 11.16 -10.70 9.10
C THR A 46 12.08 -9.69 9.80
N GLY A 47 11.65 -9.22 10.98
CA GLY A 47 12.39 -8.28 11.82
C GLY A 47 12.19 -6.80 11.52
N ILE A 48 11.35 -6.43 10.55
CA ILE A 48 11.06 -5.04 10.21
C ILE A 48 9.56 -4.76 10.16
N SER A 49 9.15 -3.60 10.69
CA SER A 49 7.77 -3.12 10.61
C SER A 49 7.78 -1.69 10.11
N LEU A 50 7.20 -1.49 8.93
CA LEU A 50 7.19 -0.21 8.23
C LEU A 50 5.76 0.27 8.05
N PHE A 51 5.60 1.59 7.99
CA PHE A 51 4.41 2.21 7.43
C PHE A 51 4.79 3.21 6.37
N TYR A 52 3.84 3.48 5.49
CA TYR A 52 3.96 4.47 4.44
C TYR A 52 2.79 5.45 4.50
N GLU A 53 3.05 6.71 4.16
CA GLU A 53 2.04 7.76 4.14
C GLU A 53 2.25 8.68 2.94
N VAL A 54 1.15 9.31 2.51
CA VAL A 54 1.17 10.31 1.45
C VAL A 54 2.10 11.43 1.85
N GLY A 55 2.97 11.84 0.93
CA GLY A 55 3.90 12.93 1.20
C GLY A 55 5.01 13.05 0.17
N THR A 56 5.76 14.14 0.33
CA THR A 56 6.96 14.44 -0.43
C THR A 56 8.14 14.44 0.53
N TYR A 57 9.14 13.64 0.21
CA TYR A 57 10.30 13.40 1.04
C TYR A 57 11.54 13.77 0.25
N ASN A 58 12.50 14.46 0.87
CA ASN A 58 13.68 14.96 0.17
C ASN A 58 14.94 14.27 0.69
N ASN A 59 15.93 14.13 -0.19
CA ASN A 59 17.24 13.56 0.12
C ASN A 59 17.14 12.16 0.74
N ILE A 60 16.38 11.28 0.09
CA ILE A 60 16.17 9.90 0.59
C ILE A 60 17.31 9.01 0.10
N GLU A 61 18.02 8.42 1.06
CA GLU A 61 19.09 7.48 0.81
C GLU A 61 18.50 6.08 0.59
N TYR A 62 18.73 5.48 -0.58
CA TYR A 62 18.32 4.12 -0.89
C TYR A 62 19.29 3.52 -1.91
N ASP A 63 19.76 2.30 -1.66
CA ASP A 63 20.62 1.53 -2.58
C ASP A 63 21.77 2.33 -3.22
N ALA A 64 22.60 2.95 -2.37
CA ALA A 64 23.73 3.82 -2.79
C ALA A 64 23.34 5.05 -3.64
N CYS A 65 22.07 5.42 -3.64
CA CYS A 65 21.53 6.64 -4.22
C CYS A 65 21.01 7.60 -3.16
N VAL A 66 21.13 8.89 -3.42
CA VAL A 66 20.41 9.95 -2.70
C VAL A 66 19.42 10.58 -3.65
N TYR A 67 18.16 10.21 -3.52
CA TYR A 67 17.06 10.73 -4.33
C TYR A 67 16.66 12.12 -3.85
N ASN A 68 16.69 13.11 -4.75
CA ASN A 68 16.35 14.49 -4.39
C ASN A 68 14.93 14.58 -3.84
N THR A 69 14.00 13.86 -4.45
CA THR A 69 12.60 13.80 -4.03
C THR A 69 12.01 12.41 -4.24
N VAL A 70 11.26 11.94 -3.25
CA VAL A 70 10.38 10.76 -3.30
C VAL A 70 8.97 11.23 -2.99
N ASN A 71 8.01 10.92 -3.87
CA ASN A 71 6.60 11.26 -3.69
C ASN A 71 5.76 10.00 -3.53
N ASN A 72 5.03 9.91 -2.43
CA ASN A 72 4.06 8.86 -2.17
C ASN A 72 2.66 9.44 -2.37
N LEU A 73 1.88 8.85 -3.27
CA LEU A 73 0.61 9.39 -3.76
C LEU A 73 -0.49 8.34 -3.71
N ILE A 74 -1.73 8.81 -3.53
CA ILE A 74 -2.94 8.03 -3.83
C ILE A 74 -3.39 8.45 -5.22
N ASP A 75 -3.44 7.50 -6.16
CA ASP A 75 -3.92 7.77 -7.51
C ASP A 75 -5.46 7.66 -7.56
N SER A 76 -6.03 6.64 -6.92
CA SER A 76 -7.48 6.45 -6.79
C SER A 76 -7.82 5.52 -5.63
N GLU A 77 -9.01 5.69 -5.06
CA GLU A 77 -9.53 4.83 -4.00
C GLU A 77 -11.06 4.80 -4.07
N ASP A 78 -11.62 3.60 -4.15
CA ASP A 78 -13.04 3.31 -4.00
C ASP A 78 -13.22 2.20 -2.94
N ASN A 79 -14.38 1.56 -2.87
CA ASN A 79 -14.65 0.53 -1.86
C ASN A 79 -13.88 -0.77 -2.08
N ASP A 80 -13.57 -1.12 -3.34
CA ASP A 80 -13.00 -2.41 -3.73
C ASP A 80 -11.55 -2.27 -4.25
N THR A 81 -11.12 -1.05 -4.56
CA THR A 81 -9.86 -0.76 -5.24
C THR A 81 -9.11 0.35 -4.52
N PHE A 82 -7.84 0.10 -4.26
CA PHE A 82 -6.93 1.12 -3.73
C PHE A 82 -5.65 1.17 -4.53
N LYS A 83 -5.43 2.29 -5.23
CA LYS A 83 -4.28 2.51 -6.10
C LYS A 83 -3.37 3.60 -5.55
N ILE A 84 -2.10 3.26 -5.41
CA ILE A 84 -1.05 4.15 -4.91
C ILE A 84 0.15 4.13 -5.83
N ARG A 85 0.96 5.18 -5.72
CA ARG A 85 2.16 5.33 -6.52
C ARG A 85 3.27 6.01 -5.74
N GLN A 86 4.47 5.46 -5.85
CA GLN A 86 5.71 6.09 -5.44
C GLN A 86 6.47 6.57 -6.68
N VAL A 87 6.93 7.82 -6.67
CA VAL A 87 7.74 8.39 -7.75
C VAL A 87 9.03 8.93 -7.16
N THR A 88 10.15 8.47 -7.69
CA THR A 88 11.48 8.99 -7.36
C THR A 88 11.94 9.96 -8.44
N SER A 89 12.61 11.03 -8.04
CA SER A 89 13.33 11.91 -8.97
C SER A 89 14.65 11.28 -9.39
N THR A 90 15.37 11.88 -10.33
CA THR A 90 16.81 11.59 -10.46
C THR A 90 17.53 11.95 -9.16
N GLY A 91 18.50 11.13 -8.76
CA GLY A 91 19.33 11.33 -7.57
C GLY A 91 20.81 11.47 -7.88
N VAL A 92 21.63 11.48 -6.83
CA VAL A 92 23.10 11.45 -6.90
C VAL A 92 23.60 10.09 -6.41
N GLY A 93 24.53 9.47 -7.13
CA GLY A 93 25.08 8.15 -6.82
C GLY A 93 25.49 7.40 -8.08
N SER A 94 25.63 6.07 -7.97
CA SER A 94 26.13 5.22 -9.06
C SER A 94 25.17 5.13 -10.25
N PHE A 95 23.87 4.94 -9.99
CA PHE A 95 22.83 4.89 -11.02
C PHE A 95 21.46 5.18 -10.38
N CYS A 96 21.04 6.45 -10.42
CA CYS A 96 19.86 6.92 -9.69
C CYS A 96 18.86 7.61 -10.63
N PRO A 97 18.33 6.92 -11.65
CA PRO A 97 17.32 7.50 -12.53
C PRO A 97 16.02 7.75 -11.75
N ALA A 98 15.23 8.69 -12.26
CA ALA A 98 13.84 8.78 -11.85
C ALA A 98 13.10 7.48 -12.22
N SER A 99 12.23 7.03 -11.33
CA SER A 99 11.43 5.82 -11.50
C SER A 99 10.04 6.01 -10.89
N SER A 100 9.09 5.18 -11.29
CA SER A 100 7.75 5.14 -10.76
C SER A 100 7.31 3.70 -10.50
N VAL A 101 6.84 3.46 -9.29
CA VAL A 101 6.24 2.18 -8.88
C VAL A 101 4.81 2.44 -8.43
N SER A 102 3.86 1.62 -8.89
CA SER A 102 2.48 1.69 -8.42
C SER A 102 1.97 0.34 -7.95
N PHE A 103 1.13 0.37 -6.92
CA PHE A 103 0.46 -0.79 -6.35
C PHE A 103 -1.04 -0.57 -6.51
N THR A 104 -1.74 -1.58 -6.99
CA THR A 104 -3.20 -1.63 -7.02
C THR A 104 -3.65 -2.80 -6.17
N PHE A 105 -4.34 -2.52 -5.08
CA PHE A 105 -5.00 -3.51 -4.25
C PHE A 105 -6.44 -3.64 -4.73
N GLN A 106 -6.80 -4.81 -5.24
CA GLN A 106 -8.14 -5.12 -5.72
C GLN A 106 -8.75 -6.22 -4.88
N VAL A 107 -9.87 -5.94 -4.23
CA VAL A 107 -10.64 -6.94 -3.50
C VAL A 107 -11.23 -7.94 -4.50
N LEU A 108 -10.94 -9.22 -4.31
CA LEU A 108 -11.58 -10.30 -5.07
C LEU A 108 -12.75 -10.90 -4.30
N ASN A 109 -12.60 -11.01 -2.97
CA ASN A 109 -13.63 -11.47 -2.03
C ASN A 109 -13.25 -11.07 -0.59
N GLU A 110 -14.07 -11.48 0.39
CA GLU A 110 -13.88 -11.15 1.81
C GLU A 110 -12.54 -11.59 2.43
N ASN A 111 -11.85 -12.57 1.83
CA ASN A 111 -10.64 -13.20 2.35
C ASN A 111 -9.43 -13.11 1.39
N THR A 112 -9.58 -12.52 0.20
CA THR A 112 -8.50 -12.40 -0.78
C THR A 112 -8.49 -11.04 -1.47
N ILE A 113 -7.31 -10.43 -1.54
CA ILE A 113 -6.99 -9.24 -2.34
C ILE A 113 -5.94 -9.62 -3.38
N GLU A 114 -6.12 -9.19 -4.62
CA GLU A 114 -5.07 -9.17 -5.62
C GLU A 114 -4.24 -7.89 -5.48
N VAL A 115 -2.92 -8.02 -5.48
CA VAL A 115 -1.99 -6.91 -5.54
C VAL A 115 -1.34 -6.93 -6.91
N GLN A 116 -1.56 -5.86 -7.68
CA GLN A 116 -0.88 -5.63 -8.95
C GLN A 116 0.20 -4.58 -8.76
N THR A 117 1.43 -4.90 -9.14
CA THR A 117 2.55 -3.96 -9.14
C THR A 117 2.85 -3.54 -10.57
N ASN A 118 3.27 -2.29 -10.73
CA ASN A 118 3.79 -1.78 -11.99
C ASN A 118 5.04 -0.96 -11.70
N TYR A 119 6.19 -1.51 -12.09
CA TYR A 119 7.51 -0.89 -11.99
C TYR A 119 7.94 -0.41 -13.37
N ASP A 120 7.86 0.90 -13.63
CA ASP A 120 8.24 1.51 -14.92
C ASP A 120 7.68 0.78 -16.17
N GLY A 121 6.45 0.27 -16.07
CA GLY A 121 5.75 -0.45 -17.14
C GLY A 121 5.84 -1.97 -17.08
N LEU A 122 6.66 -2.53 -16.19
CA LEU A 122 6.70 -3.97 -15.90
C LEU A 122 5.61 -4.31 -14.88
N ILE A 123 4.59 -5.04 -15.34
CA ILE A 123 3.42 -5.40 -14.54
C ILE A 123 3.56 -6.82 -14.01
N ASP A 124 3.31 -7.00 -12.72
CA ASP A 124 3.21 -8.30 -12.05
C ASP A 124 1.97 -8.32 -11.12
N SER A 125 1.51 -9.52 -10.74
CA SER A 125 0.44 -9.65 -9.75
C SER A 125 0.57 -10.87 -8.85
N TYR A 126 0.13 -10.70 -7.61
CA TYR A 126 0.10 -11.76 -6.61
C TYR A 126 -1.12 -11.61 -5.69
N LEU A 127 -1.39 -12.65 -4.91
CA LEU A 127 -2.53 -12.68 -3.99
C LEU A 127 -2.05 -12.50 -2.55
N ILE A 128 -2.80 -11.72 -1.79
CA ILE A 128 -2.69 -11.66 -0.33
C ILE A 128 -3.99 -12.18 0.30
N ASN A 129 -3.85 -13.01 1.32
CA ASN A 129 -4.98 -13.64 2.00
C ASN A 129 -5.14 -13.07 3.40
N LYS A 130 -6.40 -12.94 3.82
CA LYS A 130 -6.73 -12.43 5.14
C LYS A 130 -6.10 -13.31 6.23
N THR A 131 -5.51 -12.67 7.22
CA THR A 131 -4.87 -13.34 8.36
C THR A 131 -5.32 -12.70 9.67
N ASN A 132 -4.86 -13.25 10.78
CA ASN A 132 -5.09 -12.68 12.11
C ASN A 132 -4.49 -11.26 12.17
N SER A 133 -5.14 -10.37 12.91
CA SER A 133 -4.63 -9.01 13.12
C SER A 133 -3.24 -9.04 13.72
N ILE A 134 -2.33 -8.26 13.13
CA ILE A 134 -0.95 -8.16 13.59
C ILE A 134 -0.70 -6.75 14.15
N SER A 135 0.05 -6.69 15.24
CA SER A 135 0.43 -5.41 15.84
C SER A 135 1.32 -4.60 14.89
N THR A 136 0.90 -3.36 14.64
CA THR A 136 1.65 -2.31 13.95
C THR A 136 2.40 -1.40 14.93
N GLN A 137 2.47 -1.81 16.21
CA GLN A 137 3.20 -1.06 17.23
C GLN A 137 4.68 -0.98 16.88
N ASN A 138 5.26 0.20 17.07
CA ASN A 138 6.65 0.52 16.73
C ASN A 138 6.98 0.45 15.23
N ALA A 139 5.97 0.38 14.36
CA ALA A 139 6.20 0.59 12.93
C ALA A 139 6.78 1.99 12.71
N VAL A 140 7.77 2.06 11.83
CA VAL A 140 8.50 3.30 11.50
C VAL A 140 8.19 3.72 10.06
N ASN A 141 8.30 5.01 9.74
CA ASN A 141 8.06 5.47 8.38
C ASN A 141 9.16 4.91 7.47
N GLY A 142 8.78 4.02 6.55
CA GLY A 142 9.75 3.33 5.69
C GLY A 142 10.48 4.29 4.75
N THR A 143 9.77 5.26 4.15
CA THR A 143 10.39 6.23 3.24
C THR A 143 11.45 7.08 3.94
N LEU A 144 11.20 7.49 5.19
CA LEU A 144 12.19 8.24 5.97
C LEU A 144 13.42 7.40 6.38
N LEU A 145 13.29 6.08 6.40
CA LEU A 145 14.40 5.16 6.63
C LEU A 145 15.06 4.67 5.34
N GLY A 146 14.67 5.21 4.18
CA GLY A 146 15.22 4.81 2.90
C GLY A 146 14.60 3.55 2.32
N TYR A 147 13.54 2.99 2.92
CA TYR A 147 12.80 1.88 2.31
C TYR A 147 11.82 2.42 1.28
N LEU A 148 12.18 2.22 0.01
CA LEU A 148 11.34 2.45 -1.16
C LEU A 148 10.63 1.14 -1.53
N TRP A 149 9.56 1.21 -2.32
CA TRP A 149 8.75 0.04 -2.71
C TRP A 149 8.42 0.01 -4.20
#